data_AF-A0A957PLZ4-F1
#
_entry.id   AF-A0A957PLZ4-F1
#
_cell.length_a   1.000
_cell.length_b   1.000
_cell.length_c   1.000
_cell.angle_alpha   90.00
_cell.angle_beta   90.00
_cell.angle_gamma   90.00
#
_symmetry.space_group_name_H-M   'P 1'
#
loop_
_entity.id
_entity.type
_entity.pdbx_description
1 polymer ?
#
loop_
_entity_poly.entity_id
_entity_poly.type
_entity_poly.pdbx_seq_one_letter_code
_entity_poly.pdbx_strand_id
1 'polypeptide(L)'
;AGLSQAFLHPFVLGGVAAYGVSSICWLILLSRVDLSYAYPALSLGYVLITLVGALWLGESVTALRWTGVAIICVGVIVVSQS
;
A
#
# COMPACT_ATOMS: atom_id res chain seq x y z
N ALA A 1 -28.67 16.57 15.47
CA ALA A 1 -27.46 17.41 15.66
C ALA A 1 -26.19 16.56 15.57
N GLY A 2 -25.92 15.92 14.42
CA GLY A 2 -25.00 14.76 14.36
C GLY A 2 -23.73 14.91 13.52
N LEU A 3 -23.69 15.78 12.50
CA LEU A 3 -22.49 15.92 11.65
C LEU A 3 -21.44 16.85 12.27
N SER A 4 -21.84 17.97 12.87
CA SER A 4 -20.90 18.96 13.41
C SER A 4 -20.10 18.46 14.61
N GLN A 5 -20.65 17.55 15.42
CA GLN A 5 -19.94 16.92 16.54
C GLN A 5 -19.00 15.79 16.10
N ALA A 6 -19.32 15.10 15.00
CA ALA A 6 -18.41 14.10 14.42
C ALA A 6 -17.13 14.75 13.88
N PHE A 7 -17.23 15.95 13.29
CA PHE A 7 -16.08 16.71 12.82
C PHE A 7 -15.13 17.17 13.92
N LEU A 8 -15.64 17.44 15.13
CA LEU A 8 -14.81 17.85 16.29
C LEU A 8 -14.35 16.67 17.14
N HIS A 9 -14.67 15.43 16.74
CA HIS A 9 -14.22 14.27 17.47
C HIS A 9 -12.70 14.13 17.30
N PRO A 10 -11.91 14.09 18.39
CA PRO A 10 -10.44 14.14 18.31
C PRO A 10 -9.85 12.99 17.50
N PHE A 11 -10.52 11.82 17.48
CA PHE A 11 -10.13 10.71 16.62
C PHE A 11 -10.36 10.95 15.13
N VAL A 12 -11.42 11.69 14.77
CA VAL A 12 -11.69 12.07 13.37
C VAL A 12 -10.69 13.11 12.92
N LEU A 13 -10.40 14.12 13.74
CA LEU A 13 -9.35 15.11 13.46
C LEU A 13 -7.97 14.45 13.32
N GLY A 14 -7.65 13.51 14.20
CA GLY A 14 -6.41 12.73 14.14
C GLY A 14 -6.33 11.88 12.86
N GLY A 15 -7.43 11.23 12.48
CA GLY A 15 -7.52 10.48 11.22
C GLY A 15 -7.35 11.37 9.99
N VAL A 16 -8.00 12.54 9.96
CA VAL A 16 -7.86 13.53 8.88
C VAL A 16 -6.43 14.06 8.79
N ALA A 17 -5.81 14.39 9.94
CA ALA A 17 -4.42 14.83 9.99
C ALA A 17 -3.46 13.74 9.50
N ALA A 18 -3.64 12.48 9.94
CA ALA A 18 -2.86 11.34 9.47
C ALA A 18 -3.03 11.11 7.96
N TYR A 19 -4.24 11.28 7.43
CA TYR A 19 -4.52 11.17 6.00
C TYR A 19 -3.83 12.30 5.20
N GLY A 20 -3.81 13.51 5.75
CA GLY A 20 -3.07 14.64 5.21
C GLY A 20 -1.57 14.35 5.15
N VAL A 21 -0.99 13.85 6.25
CA VAL A 21 0.42 13.44 6.30
C VAL A 21 0.71 12.32 5.32
N SER A 22 -0.13 11.30 5.24
CA SER A 22 -0.01 10.19 4.28
C SER A 22 -0.01 10.70 2.84
N SER A 23 -0.91 11.63 2.52
CA SER A 23 -0.99 12.24 1.18
C SER A 23 0.27 13.05 0.84
N ILE A 24 0.79 13.82 1.79
CA ILE A 24 2.03 14.59 1.60
C ILE A 24 3.22 13.63 1.40
N CYS A 25 3.33 12.59 2.22
CA CYS A 25 4.38 11.57 2.08
C CYS A 25 4.31 10.90 0.71
N TRP A 26 3.10 10.58 0.23
CA TRP A 26 2.86 10.01 -1.08
C TRP A 26 3.31 10.94 -2.22
N LEU A 27 2.97 12.22 -2.13
CA LEU A 27 3.37 13.23 -3.11
C LEU A 27 4.89 13.45 -3.12
N ILE A 28 5.54 13.44 -1.96
CA ILE A 28 7.00 13.50 -1.86
C ILE A 28 7.64 12.27 -2.52
N LEU A 29 7.08 11.08 -2.29
CA LEU A 29 7.55 9.84 -2.91
C LEU A 29 7.48 9.95 -4.44
N LEU A 30 6.33 10.38 -4.97
CA LEU A 30 6.12 10.60 -6.42
C LEU A 30 6.99 11.73 -6.99
N SER A 31 7.40 12.69 -6.18
CA SER A 31 8.32 13.76 -6.58
C SER A 31 9.78 13.28 -6.69
N ARG A 32 10.13 12.15 -6.08
CA ARG A 32 11.52 11.63 -6.02
C ARG A 32 11.71 10.34 -6.81
N VAL A 33 10.62 9.64 -7.12
CA VAL A 33 10.60 8.37 -7.82
C VAL A 33 9.63 8.51 -8.99
N ASP A 34 10.09 8.20 -10.20
CA ASP A 34 9.21 8.20 -11.37
C ASP A 34 8.02 7.27 -11.13
N LEU A 35 6.83 7.66 -11.61
CA LEU A 35 5.62 6.84 -11.47
C LEU A 35 5.85 5.39 -11.92
N SER A 36 6.64 5.20 -12.97
CA SER A 36 7.01 3.87 -13.48
C SER A 36 7.72 2.98 -12.45
N TYR A 37 8.44 3.54 -11.48
CA TYR A 37 9.09 2.81 -10.39
C TYR A 37 8.22 2.70 -9.12
N ALA A 38 7.35 3.68 -8.87
CA ALA A 38 6.46 3.68 -7.71
C ALA A 38 5.37 2.58 -7.78
N TYR A 39 4.79 2.34 -8.96
CA TYR A 39 3.78 1.29 -9.17
C TYR A 39 4.30 -0.15 -8.94
N PRO A 40 5.50 -0.53 -9.40
CA PRO A 40 6.15 -1.78 -9.03
C PRO A 40 6.37 -1.91 -7.52
N ALA A 41 6.85 -0.85 -6.85
CA ALA A 41 7.10 -0.85 -5.42
C ALA A 41 5.81 -1.07 -4.59
N LEU A 42 4.70 -0.45 -5.01
CA LEU A 42 3.36 -0.71 -4.45
C LEU A 42 2.95 -2.18 -4.58
N SER A 43 3.16 -2.75 -5.76
CA SER A 43 2.81 -4.14 -6.04
C SER A 43 3.64 -5.12 -5.20
N LEU A 44 4.92 -4.80 -4.97
CA LEU A 44 5.82 -5.48 -4.03
C LEU A 44 5.30 -5.42 -2.58
N GLY A 45 4.68 -4.31 -2.18
CA GLY A 45 4.00 -4.20 -0.88
C GLY A 45 2.89 -5.24 -0.74
N TYR A 46 2.12 -5.48 -1.80
CA TYR A 46 1.08 -6.52 -1.82
C TYR A 46 1.65 -7.94 -1.68
N VAL A 47 2.81 -8.19 -2.31
CA VAL A 47 3.56 -9.45 -2.16
C VAL A 47 4.03 -9.65 -0.72
N LEU A 48 4.62 -8.61 -0.11
CA LEU A 48 5.06 -8.62 1.28
C LEU A 48 3.90 -8.88 2.25
N ILE A 49 2.77 -8.20 2.07
CA ILE A 49 1.57 -8.40 2.88
C ILE A 49 1.07 -9.85 2.76
N THR A 50 1.05 -10.40 1.55
CA THR A 50 0.63 -11.79 1.31
C THR A 50 1.59 -12.79 1.97
N LEU A 51 2.91 -12.54 1.89
CA LEU A 51 3.94 -13.34 2.55
C LEU A 51 3.83 -13.29 4.07
N VAL A 52 3.68 -12.10 4.65
CA VAL A 52 3.53 -11.91 6.10
C VAL A 52 2.21 -12.51 6.59
N GLY A 53 1.12 -12.34 5.85
CA GLY A 53 -0.17 -12.98 6.16
C GLY A 53 -0.09 -14.51 6.14
N ALA A 54 0.57 -15.08 5.12
CA ALA A 54 0.77 -16.52 5.00
C ALA A 54 1.69 -17.09 6.09
N LEU A 55 2.82 -16.44 6.38
CA LEU A 55 3.86 -16.94 7.30
C LEU A 55 3.56 -16.64 8.77
N TRP A 56 3.02 -15.46 9.06
CA TRP A 56 2.87 -14.95 10.43
C TRP A 56 1.45 -15.07 10.97
N LEU A 57 0.44 -14.84 10.13
CA LEU A 57 -0.98 -14.99 10.49
C LEU A 57 -1.51 -16.41 10.18
N GLY A 58 -0.78 -17.20 9.38
CA GLY A 58 -1.22 -18.54 8.97
C GLY A 58 -2.44 -18.52 8.06
N GLU A 59 -2.70 -17.42 7.36
CA GLU A 59 -3.81 -17.35 6.40
C GLU A 59 -3.61 -18.38 5.28
N SER A 60 -4.66 -19.15 4.99
CA SER A 60 -4.68 -20.08 3.87
C SER A 60 -4.72 -19.28 2.56
N VAL A 61 -3.56 -18.97 2.02
CA VAL A 61 -3.41 -18.29 0.74
C VAL A 61 -3.59 -19.29 -0.40
N THR A 62 -4.63 -19.08 -1.22
CA THR A 62 -4.93 -19.92 -2.38
C THR A 62 -3.76 -19.97 -3.37
N ALA A 63 -3.56 -21.11 -4.05
CA ALA A 63 -2.55 -21.26 -5.10
C ALA A 63 -2.62 -20.16 -6.18
N LEU A 64 -3.82 -19.64 -6.48
CA LEU A 64 -4.05 -18.52 -7.40
C LEU A 64 -3.43 -17.20 -6.91
N ARG A 65 -3.40 -16.95 -5.60
CA ARG A 65 -2.74 -15.75 -5.03
C ARG A 65 -1.23 -15.87 -5.16
N TRP A 66 -0.68 -17.07 -4.96
CA TRP A 66 0.75 -17.34 -5.14
C TRP A 66 1.20 -17.16 -6.60
N THR A 67 0.40 -17.60 -7.57
CA THR A 67 0.70 -17.35 -8.99
C THR A 67 0.63 -15.85 -9.32
N GLY A 68 -0.35 -15.12 -8.78
CA GLY A 68 -0.42 -13.66 -8.89
C GLY A 68 0.82 -12.96 -8.31
N VAL A 69 1.28 -13.38 -7.13
CA VAL A 69 2.52 -12.89 -6.51
C VAL A 69 3.73 -13.12 -7.42
N ALA A 70 3.88 -14.32 -8.00
CA ALA A 70 4.98 -14.61 -8.92
C ALA A 70 4.96 -13.70 -10.17
N ILE A 71 3.78 -13.45 -10.73
CA ILE A 71 3.61 -12.53 -11.88
C ILE A 71 4.01 -11.11 -11.51
N ILE A 72 3.60 -10.62 -10.34
CA ILE A 72 4.00 -9.30 -9.83
C ILE A 72 5.52 -9.22 -9.69
N CYS A 73 6.16 -10.23 -9.10
CA CYS A 73 7.62 -10.26 -8.97
C CYS A 73 8.33 -10.19 -10.32
N VAL A 74 7.87 -10.95 -11.33
CA VAL A 74 8.43 -10.89 -12.69
C VAL A 74 8.25 -9.50 -13.29
N GLY A 75 7.07 -8.90 -13.18
CA GLY A 75 6.81 -7.54 -13.67
C GLY A 75 7.72 -6.49 -13.04
N VAL A 76 7.96 -6.58 -11.73
CA VAL A 76 8.88 -5.69 -11.01
C VAL A 76 10.32 -5.83 -11.53
N ILE A 77 10.81 -7.06 -11.74
CA ILE A 77 12.18 -7.32 -12.23
C ILE A 77 12.39 -6.74 -13.64
N VAL A 78 11.36 -6.80 -14.49
CA VAL A 78 11.42 -6.22 -15.83
C VAL A 78 11.48 -4.69 -15.75
N VAL A 79 10.63 -4.08 -14.93
CA VAL A 79 10.61 -2.61 -14.78
C VAL A 79 11.88 -2.09 -14.11
N SER A 80 12.43 -2.81 -13.13
CA SER A 80 13.68 -2.44 -12.47
C SER A 80 14.90 -2.46 -13.41
N GLN A 81 14.77 -3.07 -14.59
CA GLN A 81 15.81 -3.11 -15.63
C GLN A 81 15.57 -2.08 -16.75
N SER A 82 14.49 -1.29 -16.67
CA SER A 82 14.08 -0.27 -17.65
C SER A 82 14.54 1.13 -17.23
#